data_AF-U2F801-F1
#
_entry.id   AF-U2F801-F1
#
_cell.length_a   1.000
_cell.length_b   1.000
_cell.length_c   1.000
_cell.angle_alpha   90.00
_cell.angle_beta   90.00
_cell.angle_gamma   90.00
#
_symmetry.space_group_name_H-M   'P 1'
#
loop_
_entity.id
_entity.type
_entity.pdbx_description
1 polymer ?
#
loop_
_entity_poly.entity_id
_entity_poly.type
_entity_poly.pdbx_seq_one_letter_code
_entity_poly.pdbx_strand_id
1 'polypeptide(L)'
;MLIKKIVIILAISLFALGCAKKFDTPQIADFDLKTFKVSSSKGVLLLYVQNSKNEYKFSLVNALGAPEARRVLKDGSFKNLGFLPPNSAYNELFIKVLEMIKDEKNEQKFMIDDQYYEVESVDLR
;
A
#
# COMPACT_ATOMS: atom_id res chain seq x y z
N MET A 1 14.21 -34.55 29.03
CA MET A 1 12.84 -34.07 28.72
C MET A 1 12.73 -32.54 28.59
N LEU A 2 13.55 -31.76 29.31
CA LEU A 2 13.52 -30.30 29.29
C LEU A 2 13.87 -29.68 27.92
N ILE A 3 14.88 -30.22 27.23
CA ILE A 3 15.32 -29.73 25.90
C ILE A 3 14.22 -29.94 24.84
N LYS A 4 13.50 -31.06 24.86
CA LYS A 4 12.35 -31.31 23.95
C LYS A 4 11.22 -30.29 24.14
N LYS A 5 10.96 -29.85 25.38
CA LYS A 5 9.93 -28.84 25.69
C LYS A 5 10.33 -27.45 25.19
N ILE A 6 11.61 -27.08 25.30
CA ILE A 6 12.12 -25.78 24.80
C ILE A 6 12.04 -25.69 23.27
N VAL A 7 12.41 -26.76 22.55
CA VAL A 7 12.34 -26.80 21.08
C VAL A 7 10.89 -26.65 20.58
N ILE A 8 9.93 -27.25 21.26
CA ILE A 8 8.50 -27.14 20.90
C ILE A 8 7.98 -25.72 21.13
N ILE A 9 8.37 -25.06 22.23
CA ILE A 9 7.95 -23.68 22.53
C ILE A 9 8.55 -22.70 21.51
N LEU A 10 9.82 -22.89 21.13
CA LEU A 10 10.48 -22.05 20.12
C LEU A 10 9.88 -22.24 18.72
N ALA A 11 9.47 -23.46 18.37
CA ALA A 11 8.81 -23.71 17.08
C ALA A 11 7.44 -23.02 17.00
N ILE A 12 6.66 -23.00 18.09
CA ILE A 12 5.32 -22.39 18.11
C ILE A 12 5.39 -20.86 18.04
N SER A 13 6.40 -20.23 18.64
CA SER A 13 6.56 -18.77 18.57
C SER A 13 6.96 -18.25 17.19
N LEU A 14 7.70 -19.05 16.39
CA LEU A 14 8.03 -18.69 15.00
C LEU A 14 6.79 -18.68 14.08
N PHE A 15 5.79 -19.54 14.33
CA PHE A 15 4.57 -19.57 13.50
C PHE A 15 3.58 -18.44 13.82
N ALA A 16 3.64 -17.85 15.02
CA ALA A 16 2.72 -16.79 15.43
C ALA A 16 3.11 -15.39 14.92
N LEU A 17 4.33 -15.20 14.41
CA LEU A 17 4.83 -13.90 13.95
C LEU A 17 4.50 -13.58 12.49
N GLY A 18 3.89 -14.53 11.76
CA GLY A 18 3.62 -14.43 10.32
C GLY A 18 2.22 -13.92 9.93
N CYS A 19 1.47 -13.27 10.83
CA CYS A 19 0.15 -12.75 10.48
C CYS A 19 0.28 -11.61 9.46
N ALA A 20 0.05 -11.92 8.19
CA ALA A 20 -0.11 -10.92 7.14
C ALA A 20 -1.32 -10.04 7.48
N LYS A 21 -1.08 -8.73 7.72
CA LYS A 21 -2.13 -7.74 7.97
C LYS A 21 -3.11 -7.74 6.79
N LYS A 22 -4.37 -8.07 7.05
CA LYS A 22 -5.46 -7.87 6.09
C LYS A 22 -6.00 -6.45 6.21
N PHE A 23 -6.25 -5.84 5.06
CA PHE A 23 -6.81 -4.51 4.94
C PHE A 23 -8.26 -4.60 4.47
N ASP A 24 -9.11 -3.74 5.01
CA ASP A 24 -10.42 -3.52 4.41
C ASP A 24 -10.24 -2.85 3.05
N THR A 25 -10.82 -3.44 2.01
CA THR A 25 -10.60 -3.01 0.63
C THR A 25 -11.90 -2.41 0.10
N PRO A 26 -11.92 -1.09 -0.16
CA PRO A 26 -13.09 -0.45 -0.75
C PRO A 26 -13.51 -1.17 -2.04
N GLN A 27 -14.82 -1.34 -2.23
CA GLN A 27 -15.40 -1.80 -3.49
C GLN A 27 -15.59 -0.57 -4.38
N ILE A 28 -14.83 -0.46 -5.46
CA ILE A 28 -14.84 0.66 -6.40
C ILE A 28 -15.07 0.07 -7.79
N ALA A 29 -15.83 0.79 -8.64
CA ALA A 29 -15.97 0.41 -10.04
C ALA A 29 -14.59 0.30 -10.72
N ASP A 30 -14.51 -0.52 -11.76
CA ASP A 30 -13.28 -0.67 -12.54
C ASP A 30 -12.87 0.66 -13.17
N PHE A 31 -11.56 0.91 -13.21
CA PHE A 31 -10.97 2.08 -13.87
C PHE A 31 -9.57 1.78 -14.37
N ASP A 32 -9.23 2.31 -15.55
CA ASP A 32 -7.97 2.00 -16.23
C ASP A 32 -6.75 2.59 -15.49
N LEU A 33 -6.83 3.86 -15.12
CA LEU A 33 -5.76 4.58 -14.44
C LEU A 33 -6.28 5.82 -13.72
N LYS A 34 -5.84 6.01 -12.47
CA LYS A 34 -5.91 7.27 -11.75
C LYS A 34 -4.50 7.64 -11.27
N THR A 35 -4.16 8.92 -11.37
CA THR A 35 -2.84 9.44 -11.01
C THR A 35 -2.97 10.42 -9.87
N PHE A 36 -2.04 10.36 -8.92
CA PHE A 36 -1.97 11.27 -7.80
C PHE A 36 -0.56 11.80 -7.60
N LYS A 37 -0.47 13.08 -7.25
CA LYS A 37 0.72 13.68 -6.66
C LYS A 37 0.66 13.41 -5.16
N VAL A 38 1.75 12.85 -4.62
CA VAL A 38 1.89 12.56 -3.19
C VAL A 38 3.05 13.38 -2.65
N SER A 39 2.74 14.42 -1.87
CA SER A 39 3.72 15.30 -1.24
C SER A 39 3.93 14.91 0.21
N SER A 40 5.19 14.89 0.66
CA SER A 40 5.56 14.65 2.05
C SER A 40 6.85 15.40 2.40
N SER A 41 7.30 15.28 3.66
CA SER A 41 8.62 15.81 4.08
C SER A 41 9.80 15.21 3.30
N LYS A 42 9.62 14.04 2.68
CA LYS A 42 10.65 13.36 1.85
C LYS A 42 10.66 13.83 0.40
N GLY A 43 9.74 14.71 0.02
CA GLY A 43 9.58 15.20 -1.35
C GLY A 43 8.27 14.74 -2.00
N VAL A 44 8.21 14.93 -3.32
CA VAL A 44 7.04 14.65 -4.15
C VAL A 44 7.22 13.35 -4.92
N LEU A 45 6.20 12.51 -4.88
CA LEU A 45 6.09 11.26 -5.61
C LEU A 45 4.86 11.29 -6.51
N LEU A 46 4.85 10.45 -7.54
CA LEU A 46 3.68 10.16 -8.35
C LEU A 46 3.17 8.76 -8.03
N LEU A 47 1.87 8.66 -7.74
CA LEU A 47 1.18 7.41 -7.51
C LEU A 47 0.23 7.13 -8.67
N TYR A 48 0.41 5.97 -9.28
CA TYR A 48 -0.49 5.42 -10.29
C TYR A 48 -1.30 4.29 -9.66
N VAL A 49 -2.62 4.35 -9.83
CA VAL A 49 -3.56 3.34 -9.35
C VAL A 49 -4.37 2.82 -10.54
N GLN A 50 -4.48 1.51 -10.65
CA GLN A 50 -5.35 0.83 -11.61
C GLN A 50 -6.28 -0.12 -10.86
N ASN A 51 -7.50 -0.31 -11.34
CA ASN A 51 -8.45 -1.26 -10.78
C ASN A 51 -9.09 -2.10 -11.87
N SER A 52 -8.96 -3.43 -11.77
CA SER A 52 -9.72 -4.36 -12.59
C SER A 52 -10.22 -5.50 -11.71
N LYS A 53 -11.55 -5.69 -11.65
CA LYS A 53 -12.20 -6.75 -10.88
C LYS A 53 -11.76 -6.77 -9.41
N ASN A 54 -11.69 -5.60 -8.77
CA ASN A 54 -11.22 -5.40 -7.39
C ASN A 54 -9.77 -5.85 -7.12
N GLU A 55 -8.96 -5.98 -8.16
CA GLU A 55 -7.52 -6.12 -8.05
C GLU A 55 -6.87 -4.75 -8.31
N TYR A 56 -6.34 -4.14 -7.24
CA TYR A 56 -5.76 -2.80 -7.32
C TYR A 56 -4.25 -2.90 -7.50
N LYS A 57 -3.73 -2.24 -8.55
CA LYS A 57 -2.28 -2.14 -8.80
C LYS A 57 -1.82 -0.74 -8.48
N PHE A 58 -0.79 -0.64 -7.65
CA PHE A 58 -0.17 0.61 -7.22
C PHE A 58 1.26 0.68 -7.73
N SER A 59 1.62 1.81 -8.33
CA SER A 59 3.00 2.16 -8.64
C SER A 59 3.31 3.56 -8.12
N LEU A 60 4.14 3.63 -7.09
CA LEU A 60 4.64 4.86 -6.51
C LEU A 60 6.07 5.08 -7.02
N VAL A 61 6.29 6.22 -7.68
CA VAL A 61 7.58 6.55 -8.29
C VAL A 61 8.03 7.94 -7.86
N ASN A 62 9.34 8.15 -7.79
CA ASN A 62 9.90 9.48 -7.57
C ASN A 62 9.97 10.31 -8.86
N ALA A 63 10.47 11.54 -8.76
CA ALA A 63 10.55 12.48 -9.88
C ALA A 63 11.39 12.00 -11.07
N LEU A 64 12.28 11.02 -10.87
CA LEU A 64 13.08 10.41 -11.93
C LEU A 64 12.41 9.16 -12.54
N GLY A 65 11.18 8.84 -12.09
CA GLY A 65 10.46 7.63 -12.51
C GLY A 65 10.94 6.35 -11.83
N ALA A 66 11.88 6.43 -10.88
CA ALA A 66 12.35 5.25 -10.16
C ALA A 66 11.27 4.78 -9.16
N PRO A 67 10.96 3.48 -9.11
CA PRO A 67 9.92 2.96 -8.23
C PRO A 67 10.37 2.99 -6.77
N GLU A 68 9.53 3.61 -5.92
CA GLU A 68 9.64 3.55 -4.46
C GLU A 68 8.83 2.37 -3.90
N ALA A 69 7.69 2.08 -4.52
CA ALA A 69 6.86 0.92 -4.21
C ALA A 69 6.00 0.50 -5.39
N ARG A 70 5.89 -0.82 -5.60
CA ARG A 70 4.93 -1.40 -6.55
C ARG A 70 4.22 -2.58 -5.89
N ARG A 71 2.89 -2.54 -5.84
CA ARG A 71 2.10 -3.54 -5.11
C ARG A 71 0.79 -3.87 -5.80
N VAL A 72 0.30 -5.08 -5.56
CA VAL A 72 -1.08 -5.48 -5.83
C VAL A 72 -1.82 -5.65 -4.51
N LEU A 73 -3.01 -5.08 -4.39
CA LEU A 73 -3.97 -5.41 -3.34
C LEU A 73 -5.06 -6.30 -3.94
N LYS A 74 -5.24 -7.48 -3.35
CA LYS A 74 -6.31 -8.41 -3.70
C LYS A 74 -6.76 -9.14 -2.45
N ASP A 75 -8.08 -9.25 -2.26
CA ASP A 75 -8.68 -9.92 -1.09
C ASP A 75 -8.11 -9.41 0.25
N GLY A 76 -7.92 -8.10 0.35
CA GLY A 76 -7.36 -7.42 1.52
C GLY A 76 -5.87 -7.65 1.76
N SER A 77 -5.16 -8.31 0.84
CA SER A 77 -3.74 -8.67 1.02
C SER A 77 -2.85 -7.98 -0.01
N PHE A 78 -1.79 -7.33 0.46
CA PHE A 78 -0.78 -6.73 -0.41
C PHE A 78 0.28 -7.76 -0.82
N LYS A 79 0.60 -7.78 -2.11
CA LYS A 79 1.73 -8.49 -2.70
C LYS A 79 2.65 -7.49 -3.40
N ASN A 80 3.95 -7.64 -3.22
CA ASN A 80 4.91 -6.82 -3.96
C ASN A 80 4.90 -7.20 -5.44
N LEU A 81 5.10 -6.19 -6.29
CA LEU A 81 5.43 -6.37 -7.69
C LEU A 81 6.87 -5.94 -7.95
N GLY A 82 7.67 -6.86 -8.47
CA GLY A 82 9.09 -6.65 -8.76
C GLY A 82 10.01 -7.01 -7.59
N PHE A 83 11.27 -6.61 -7.71
CA PHE A 83 12.37 -7.08 -6.86
C PHE A 83 12.66 -6.20 -5.63
N LEU A 84 11.99 -5.06 -5.51
CA LEU A 84 12.21 -4.17 -4.36
C LEU A 84 11.79 -4.87 -3.07
N PRO A 85 12.57 -4.71 -1.98
CA PRO A 85 12.18 -5.26 -0.70
C PRO A 85 10.82 -4.69 -0.27
N PRO A 86 10.00 -5.48 0.46
CA PRO A 86 8.71 -5.00 0.93
C PRO A 86 8.87 -3.77 1.83
N ASN A 87 8.49 -2.60 1.33
CA ASN A 87 8.28 -1.41 2.15
C ASN A 87 6.80 -1.28 2.53
N SER A 88 6.42 -1.77 3.71
CA SER A 88 5.02 -1.78 4.17
C SER A 88 4.47 -0.40 4.53
N ALA A 89 5.33 0.62 4.67
CA ALA A 89 4.92 1.98 5.08
C ALA A 89 3.87 2.58 4.14
N TYR A 90 3.88 2.19 2.86
CA TYR A 90 2.93 2.72 1.87
C TYR A 90 1.60 1.98 1.79
N ASN A 91 1.43 0.83 2.45
CA ASN A 91 0.17 0.09 2.39
C ASN A 91 -1.00 0.93 2.91
N GLU A 92 -0.80 1.63 4.02
CA GLU A 92 -1.84 2.47 4.62
C GLU A 92 -2.18 3.67 3.73
N LEU A 93 -1.16 4.29 3.12
CA LEU A 93 -1.34 5.34 2.13
C LEU A 93 -2.20 4.85 0.95
N PHE A 94 -1.90 3.65 0.43
CA PHE A 94 -2.65 3.08 -0.69
C PHE A 94 -4.13 2.85 -0.35
N ILE A 95 -4.43 2.35 0.85
CA ILE A 95 -5.82 2.20 1.30
C ILE A 95 -6.53 3.55 1.44
N LYS A 96 -5.87 4.54 2.04
CA LYS A 96 -6.40 5.91 2.18
C LYS A 96 -6.68 6.55 0.82
N VAL A 97 -5.87 6.28 -0.19
CA VAL A 97 -6.13 6.72 -1.58
C VAL A 97 -7.32 5.99 -2.19
N LEU A 98 -7.52 4.70 -1.93
CA LEU A 98 -8.76 4.01 -2.36
C LEU A 98 -10.01 4.60 -1.69
N GLU A 99 -9.95 4.94 -0.39
CA GLU A 99 -11.04 5.63 0.31
C GLU A 99 -11.32 6.99 -0.35
N MET A 100 -10.29 7.77 -0.67
CA MET A 100 -10.40 9.04 -1.38
C MET A 100 -11.04 8.88 -2.77
N ILE A 101 -10.68 7.82 -3.52
CA ILE A 101 -11.30 7.51 -4.82
C ILE A 101 -12.77 7.18 -4.64
N LYS A 102 -13.11 6.33 -3.66
CA LYS A 102 -14.50 5.94 -3.36
C LYS A 102 -15.36 7.14 -2.98
N ASP A 103 -14.79 8.07 -2.22
CA ASP A 103 -15.45 9.31 -1.78
C ASP A 103 -15.44 10.42 -2.85
N GLU A 104 -14.89 10.15 -4.04
CA GLU A 104 -14.77 11.09 -5.16
C GLU A 104 -14.05 12.40 -4.78
N LYS A 105 -13.07 12.32 -3.87
CA LYS A 105 -12.27 13.47 -3.44
C LYS A 105 -11.06 13.67 -4.36
N ASN A 106 -10.80 14.93 -4.70
CA ASN A 106 -9.66 15.30 -5.54
C ASN A 106 -8.40 15.64 -4.75
N GLU A 107 -8.53 16.02 -3.48
CA GLU A 107 -7.40 16.28 -2.60
C GLU A 107 -7.71 15.79 -1.18
N GLN A 108 -6.71 15.23 -0.51
CA GLN A 108 -6.80 14.90 0.90
C GLN A 108 -5.44 14.85 1.58
N LYS A 109 -5.40 15.23 2.86
CA LYS A 109 -4.23 15.11 3.72
C LYS A 109 -4.39 13.94 4.68
N PHE A 110 -3.39 13.08 4.76
CA PHE A 110 -3.37 11.90 5.63
C PHE A 110 -2.22 12.00 6.62
N MET A 111 -2.46 11.61 7.88
CA MET A 111 -1.40 11.36 8.85
C MET A 111 -1.16 9.86 8.90
N ILE A 112 0.08 9.42 8.63
CA ILE A 112 0.49 8.01 8.64
C ILE A 112 1.87 7.93 9.29
N ASP A 113 2.01 7.13 10.35
CA ASP A 113 3.26 6.94 11.10
C ASP A 113 3.97 8.28 11.43
N ASP A 114 3.22 9.23 12.01
CA ASP A 114 3.67 10.59 12.37
C ASP A 114 4.14 11.48 11.21
N GLN A 115 3.88 11.08 9.97
CA GLN A 115 4.17 11.87 8.78
C GLN A 115 2.87 12.26 8.05
N TYR A 116 2.79 13.52 7.65
CA TYR A 116 1.74 13.96 6.76
C TYR A 116 2.06 13.63 5.30
N TYR A 117 1.03 13.16 4.60
CA TYR A 117 1.01 12.99 3.16
C TYR A 117 -0.13 13.83 2.59
N GLU A 118 0.18 14.73 1.67
CA GLU A 118 -0.82 15.46 0.90
C GLU A 118 -0.97 14.78 -0.46
N VAL A 119 -2.19 14.34 -0.76
CA VAL A 119 -2.50 13.58 -1.96
C VAL A 119 -3.47 14.38 -2.81
N GLU A 120 -3.09 14.65 -4.05
CA GLU A 120 -3.89 15.40 -5.02
C GLU A 120 -4.05 14.55 -6.28
N SER A 121 -5.28 14.41 -6.76
CA SER A 121 -5.59 13.78 -8.04
C SER A 121 -5.05 14.66 -9.16
N VAL A 122 -4.33 14.06 -10.10
CA VAL A 122 -3.74 14.75 -11.24
C VAL A 122 -4.35 14.18 -12.52
N ASP A 123 -4.89 15.05 -13.38
CA ASP A 123 -5.20 14.68 -14.75
C ASP A 123 -3.94 14.89 -15.60
N LEU A 124 -3.42 13.81 -16.20
CA LEU A 124 -2.23 13.85 -17.06
C LEU A 124 -2.60 13.95 -18.57
N ARG A 125 -3.83 14.38 -18.87
CA ARG A 125 -4.32 14.58 -20.25
C ARG A 125 -3.79 15.86 -20.89
#